data_AF-A0AAD5KTF6-F1
#
_entry.id   AF-A0AAD5KTF6-F1
#
_cell.length_a   1.000
_cell.length_b   1.000
_cell.length_c   1.000
_cell.angle_alpha   90.00
_cell.angle_beta   90.00
_cell.angle_gamma   90.00
#
_symmetry.space_group_name_H-M   'P 1'
#
loop_
_entity.id
_entity.type
_entity.pdbx_description
1 polymer ?
#
loop_
_entity_poly.entity_id
_entity_poly.type
_entity_poly.pdbx_seq_one_letter_code
_entity_poly.pdbx_strand_id
1 'polypeptide(L)'
;MKTKQELTMDSKQERRDGRAQHIKCQRRIADDAVQTDSLLSHSSCWTMMILLLLHAPLPATCSTAIGNWIFRVNAPGSLVTCWQQLASFREIGDFMKDKYDGATEVRVNKRGRLQVKNAQYNLPTANDLVYLDESPDYCLRNKTIGSFGTYGRPCNRTSAGMDGCNLMCCGRGYNTLKTTVKERCKCKFHWCCHVECKTCIKTVDVHTCK
;
A
#
# COMPACT_ATOMS: atom_id res chain seq x y z
N MET A 1 -35.54 46.03 -8.66
CA MET A 1 -35.75 44.78 -7.92
C MET A 1 -35.72 43.60 -8.89
N LYS A 2 -34.71 42.74 -8.73
CA LYS A 2 -34.52 41.34 -9.17
C LYS A 2 -33.07 41.15 -9.59
N THR A 3 -32.23 40.75 -8.65
CA THR A 3 -30.90 40.19 -8.91
C THR A 3 -30.91 38.72 -8.54
N LYS A 4 -30.42 37.95 -9.51
CA LYS A 4 -30.33 36.50 -9.62
C LYS A 4 -29.61 35.90 -8.40
N GLN A 5 -30.25 34.95 -7.71
CA GLN A 5 -29.56 34.08 -6.74
C GLN A 5 -28.81 32.99 -7.51
N GLU A 6 -27.49 33.12 -7.59
CA GLU A 6 -26.60 32.04 -8.01
C GLU A 6 -26.28 31.22 -6.75
N LEU A 7 -26.80 30.00 -6.68
CA LEU A 7 -26.48 29.02 -5.63
C LEU A 7 -25.02 28.58 -5.78
N THR A 8 -24.11 29.16 -4.99
CA THR A 8 -22.77 28.59 -4.82
C THR A 8 -22.84 27.44 -3.83
N MET A 9 -22.99 26.22 -4.34
CA MET A 9 -22.77 24.97 -3.61
C MET A 9 -21.37 24.98 -2.96
N ASP A 10 -21.32 24.68 -1.67
CA ASP A 10 -20.10 24.65 -0.86
C ASP A 10 -19.20 23.47 -1.30
N SER A 11 -18.02 23.81 -1.85
CA SER A 11 -16.93 22.90 -2.25
C SER A 11 -16.53 21.84 -1.20
N LYS A 12 -16.95 22.01 0.06
CA LYS A 12 -16.76 21.03 1.15
C LYS A 12 -17.61 19.76 1.01
N GLN A 13 -18.76 19.82 0.33
CA GLN A 13 -19.60 18.64 0.12
C GLN A 13 -19.03 17.75 -0.99
N GLU A 14 -18.54 18.36 -2.07
CA GLU A 14 -18.01 17.68 -3.25
C GLU A 14 -16.74 16.85 -2.95
N ARG A 15 -15.86 17.31 -2.04
CA ARG A 15 -14.67 16.54 -1.62
C ARG A 15 -14.98 15.38 -0.66
N ARG A 16 -16.00 15.50 0.18
CA ARG A 16 -16.45 14.39 1.06
C ARG A 16 -17.13 13.30 0.23
N ASP A 17 -17.94 13.69 -0.75
CA ASP A 17 -18.53 12.76 -1.72
C ASP A 17 -17.45 12.09 -2.59
N GLY A 18 -16.44 12.83 -3.08
CA GLY A 18 -15.37 12.25 -3.90
C GLY A 18 -14.52 11.19 -3.20
N ARG A 19 -14.24 11.31 -1.89
CA ARG A 19 -13.45 10.31 -1.13
C ARG A 19 -14.27 9.09 -0.74
N ALA A 20 -15.53 9.28 -0.34
CA ALA A 20 -16.46 8.19 -0.11
C ALA A 20 -16.73 7.41 -1.41
N GLN A 21 -16.83 8.11 -2.55
CA GLN A 21 -16.91 7.52 -3.88
C GLN A 21 -15.63 6.80 -4.26
N HIS A 22 -14.43 7.34 -3.99
CA HIS A 22 -13.16 6.67 -4.35
C HIS A 22 -12.91 5.39 -3.54
N ILE A 23 -13.14 5.40 -2.22
CA ILE A 23 -13.02 4.18 -1.39
C ILE A 23 -14.11 3.17 -1.77
N LYS A 24 -15.34 3.63 -2.04
CA LYS A 24 -16.42 2.76 -2.56
C LYS A 24 -16.09 2.22 -3.95
N CYS A 25 -15.44 2.99 -4.81
CA CYS A 25 -15.00 2.54 -6.14
C CYS A 25 -13.86 1.53 -6.03
N GLN A 26 -12.85 1.77 -5.20
CA GLN A 26 -11.76 0.82 -4.98
C GLN A 26 -12.26 -0.49 -4.37
N ARG A 27 -13.17 -0.40 -3.39
CA ARG A 27 -13.84 -1.56 -2.81
C ARG A 27 -14.71 -2.28 -3.84
N ARG A 28 -15.50 -1.56 -4.63
CA ARG A 28 -16.32 -2.14 -5.70
C ARG A 28 -15.48 -2.82 -6.77
N ILE A 29 -14.40 -2.20 -7.26
CA ILE A 29 -13.51 -2.80 -8.26
C ILE A 29 -12.80 -4.05 -7.71
N ALA A 30 -12.36 -4.01 -6.45
CA ALA A 30 -11.72 -5.16 -5.80
C ALA A 30 -12.70 -6.30 -5.54
N ASP A 31 -13.89 -6.00 -5.03
CA ASP A 31 -14.95 -6.99 -4.78
C ASP A 31 -15.48 -7.57 -6.10
N ASP A 32 -15.66 -6.75 -7.14
CA ASP A 32 -16.09 -7.17 -8.49
C ASP A 32 -15.04 -8.08 -9.16
N ALA A 33 -13.74 -7.89 -8.89
CA ALA A 33 -12.70 -8.79 -9.38
C ALA A 33 -12.76 -10.18 -8.71
N VAL A 34 -13.12 -10.25 -7.42
CA VAL A 34 -13.31 -11.51 -6.68
C VAL A 34 -14.58 -12.25 -7.12
N GLN A 35 -15.59 -11.53 -7.60
CA GLN A 35 -16.90 -12.07 -7.97
C GLN A 35 -16.95 -12.82 -9.32
N THR A 36 -15.84 -12.93 -10.07
CA THR A 36 -15.84 -13.47 -11.44
C THR A 36 -16.05 -15.00 -11.56
N ASP A 37 -16.33 -15.71 -10.45
CA ASP A 37 -16.64 -17.16 -10.45
C ASP A 37 -18.01 -17.55 -9.84
N SER A 38 -18.95 -16.61 -9.69
CA SER A 38 -20.32 -16.99 -9.26
C SER A 38 -21.40 -16.15 -9.94
N LEU A 39 -21.97 -16.73 -11.00
CA LEU A 39 -23.19 -16.23 -11.62
C LEU A 39 -24.43 -16.51 -10.73
N LEU A 40 -25.32 -15.52 -10.73
CA LEU A 40 -26.71 -15.48 -10.24
C LEU A 40 -26.92 -15.12 -8.76
N SER A 41 -27.18 -13.83 -8.52
CA SER A 41 -28.51 -13.39 -8.09
C SER A 41 -28.61 -11.87 -8.15
N HIS A 42 -29.28 -11.36 -9.19
CA HIS A 42 -29.81 -10.02 -9.21
C HIS A 42 -30.90 -9.93 -8.14
N SER A 43 -30.67 -9.17 -7.07
CA SER A 43 -31.72 -8.69 -6.17
C SER A 43 -31.27 -7.39 -5.51
N SER A 44 -31.54 -6.29 -6.22
CA SER A 44 -31.96 -4.97 -5.70
C SER A 44 -31.18 -4.36 -4.52
N CYS A 45 -30.04 -3.74 -4.83
CA CYS A 45 -29.30 -2.83 -3.92
C CYS A 45 -29.90 -1.39 -3.87
N TRP A 46 -31.11 -1.18 -4.38
CA TRP A 46 -31.71 0.17 -4.52
C TRP A 46 -32.73 0.55 -3.43
N THR A 47 -33.05 -0.32 -2.48
CA THR A 47 -34.18 -0.06 -1.56
C THR A 47 -33.85 0.15 -0.08
N MET A 48 -32.60 0.22 0.37
CA MET A 48 -32.29 0.55 1.78
C MET A 48 -31.27 1.70 1.90
N MET A 49 -31.60 2.85 1.31
CA MET A 49 -30.85 4.10 1.45
C MET A 49 -31.71 5.21 2.05
N ILE A 50 -32.55 4.91 3.04
CA ILE A 50 -33.22 5.92 3.87
C ILE A 50 -33.34 5.34 5.29
N LEU A 51 -32.99 6.16 6.28
CA LEU A 51 -33.05 5.92 7.74
C LEU A 51 -31.91 5.10 8.35
N LEU A 52 -30.77 5.77 8.57
CA LEU A 52 -30.17 6.01 9.90
C LEU A 52 -28.80 6.66 9.71
N LEU A 53 -28.40 7.50 10.66
CA LEU A 53 -27.14 8.29 10.73
C LEU A 53 -27.23 9.76 10.29
N LEU A 54 -28.38 10.41 10.51
CA LEU A 54 -28.37 11.78 11.02
C LEU A 54 -28.45 11.72 12.54
N HIS A 55 -27.65 12.55 13.22
CA HIS A 55 -27.50 12.75 14.67
C HIS A 55 -26.32 12.04 15.35
N ALA A 56 -25.12 12.61 15.16
CA ALA A 56 -24.15 12.76 16.24
C ALA A 56 -23.35 14.05 16.01
N PRO A 57 -23.45 15.08 16.88
CA PRO A 57 -22.55 16.21 16.84
C PRO A 57 -21.20 15.73 17.37
N LEU A 58 -20.21 15.57 16.49
CA LEU A 58 -18.84 15.33 16.93
C LEU A 58 -18.24 16.66 17.40
N PRO A 59 -17.63 16.71 18.60
CA PRO A 59 -17.03 17.92 19.13
C PRO A 59 -15.84 18.35 18.26
N ALA A 60 -15.75 19.66 18.04
CA ALA A 60 -14.62 20.30 17.38
C ALA A 60 -13.40 20.32 18.33
N THR A 61 -12.66 19.23 18.37
CA THR A 61 -11.28 19.20 18.88
C THR A 61 -10.41 18.46 17.88
N CYS A 62 -9.47 19.18 17.24
CA CYS A 62 -8.46 18.60 16.33
C CYS A 62 -7.44 17.87 17.22
N SER A 63 -7.78 16.71 17.77
CA SER A 63 -6.87 15.77 18.44
C SER A 63 -7.53 14.42 18.65
N THR A 64 -7.21 13.45 17.80
CA THR A 64 -7.03 12.04 18.19
C THR A 64 -6.00 11.43 17.24
N ALA A 65 -5.08 10.67 17.85
CA ALA A 65 -3.94 10.03 17.21
C ALA A 65 -4.35 9.04 16.11
N ILE A 66 -3.39 8.76 15.23
CA ILE A 66 -3.40 7.86 14.07
C ILE A 66 -3.85 8.54 12.77
N GLY A 67 -2.85 8.90 11.96
CA GLY A 67 -3.00 9.39 10.59
C GLY A 67 -2.21 10.68 10.39
N ASN A 68 -1.34 10.72 9.39
CA ASN A 68 -0.54 11.89 9.04
C ASN A 68 -1.45 13.09 8.70
N TRP A 69 -1.70 13.96 9.68
CA TRP A 69 -2.38 15.23 9.50
C TRP A 69 -1.36 16.27 9.01
N ILE A 70 -1.50 16.78 7.79
CA ILE A 70 -0.73 17.95 7.36
C ILE A 70 -1.38 19.19 7.97
N PHE A 71 -0.68 19.81 8.92
CA PHE A 71 -1.05 21.11 9.47
C PHE A 71 -0.60 22.20 8.50
N ARG A 72 -1.54 22.98 7.95
CA ARG A 72 -1.21 24.28 7.36
C ARG A 72 -1.72 25.35 8.32
N VAL A 73 -0.80 25.94 9.08
CA VAL A 73 -1.07 27.11 9.91
C VAL A 73 -1.11 28.32 8.98
N ASN A 74 -2.27 28.96 8.83
CA ASN A 74 -2.27 30.39 8.51
C ASN A 74 -1.98 31.13 9.81
N ALA A 75 -1.26 32.25 9.71
CA ALA A 75 -0.66 33.07 10.78
C ALA A 75 -1.27 32.98 12.21
N PRO A 76 -0.44 33.14 13.27
CA PRO A 76 -0.91 33.15 14.65
C PRO A 76 -2.03 34.19 14.84
N GLY A 77 -3.21 33.75 15.30
CA GLY A 77 -4.42 34.56 15.46
C GLY A 77 -5.52 34.32 14.42
N SER A 78 -5.35 33.39 13.47
CA SER A 78 -6.36 33.04 12.48
C SER A 78 -6.99 31.64 12.69
N LEU A 79 -8.16 31.43 12.08
CA LEU A 79 -8.91 30.16 12.10
C LEU A 79 -8.05 29.02 11.51
N VAL A 80 -7.71 28.02 12.33
CA VAL A 80 -6.96 26.84 11.89
C VAL A 80 -7.88 25.93 11.09
N THR A 81 -7.55 25.68 9.82
CA THR A 81 -8.27 24.73 8.98
C THR A 81 -7.47 23.43 8.89
N CYS A 82 -7.94 22.37 9.55
CA CYS A 82 -7.40 21.01 9.44
C CYS A 82 -8.00 20.30 8.20
N TRP A 83 -7.22 19.52 7.45
CA TRP A 83 -7.75 18.52 6.49
C TRP A 83 -7.09 17.16 6.69
N GLN A 84 -7.86 16.10 6.43
CA GLN A 84 -7.33 14.75 6.42
C GLN A 84 -6.52 14.51 5.16
N GLN A 85 -5.29 14.03 5.33
CA GLN A 85 -4.45 13.58 4.23
C GLN A 85 -4.21 12.07 4.33
N LEU A 86 -4.05 11.44 3.17
CA LEU A 86 -3.62 10.04 3.11
C LEU A 86 -2.15 9.94 3.51
N ALA A 87 -1.79 8.84 4.14
CA ALA A 87 -0.40 8.48 4.35
C ALA A 87 0.30 8.32 2.99
N SER A 88 1.63 8.43 2.99
CA SER A 88 2.42 8.15 1.80
C SER A 88 2.27 6.68 1.40
N PHE A 89 2.39 6.38 0.11
CA PHE A 89 2.29 4.99 -0.36
C PHE A 89 3.38 4.09 0.25
N ARG A 90 4.54 4.66 0.58
CA ARG A 90 5.62 3.93 1.25
C ARG A 90 5.21 3.48 2.66
N GLU A 91 4.63 4.38 3.46
CA GLU A 91 4.11 4.04 4.79
C GLU A 91 3.02 2.95 4.73
N ILE A 92 2.15 3.02 3.72
CA ILE A 92 1.13 1.99 3.49
C ILE A 92 1.79 0.66 3.09
N GLY A 93 2.80 0.70 2.23
CA GLY A 93 3.55 -0.48 1.80
C GLY A 93 4.29 -1.16 2.95
N ASP A 94 4.96 -0.38 3.80
CA ASP A 94 5.66 -0.87 4.98
C ASP A 94 4.65 -1.49 5.97
N PHE A 95 3.51 -0.83 6.23
CA PHE A 95 2.43 -1.38 7.05
C PHE A 95 1.89 -2.71 6.50
N MET A 96 1.65 -2.80 5.18
CA MET A 96 1.17 -4.03 4.55
C MET A 96 2.22 -5.14 4.57
N LYS A 97 3.51 -4.80 4.47
CA LYS A 97 4.62 -5.76 4.58
C LYS A 97 4.71 -6.35 5.99
N ASP A 98 4.55 -5.54 7.02
CA ASP A 98 4.52 -6.02 8.41
C ASP A 98 3.33 -6.97 8.63
N LYS A 99 2.17 -6.66 8.05
CA LYS A 99 1.00 -7.55 8.10
C LYS A 99 1.20 -8.84 7.31
N TYR A 100 1.97 -8.80 6.22
CA TYR A 100 2.33 -9.98 5.43
C TYR A 100 3.26 -10.91 6.23
N ASP A 101 4.27 -10.35 6.91
CA ASP A 101 5.20 -11.14 7.72
C ASP A 101 4.53 -11.77 8.96
N GLY A 102 3.48 -11.14 9.47
CA GLY A 102 2.63 -11.64 10.55
C GLY A 102 1.37 -12.39 10.11
N ALA A 103 1.24 -12.75 8.83
CA ALA A 103 0.02 -13.36 8.32
C ALA A 103 -0.26 -14.73 8.96
N THR A 104 -1.54 -15.04 9.20
CA THR A 104 -1.96 -16.26 9.91
C THR A 104 -2.55 -17.30 8.97
N GLU A 105 -2.13 -18.57 9.12
CA GLU A 105 -2.72 -19.68 8.37
C GLU A 105 -4.09 -20.07 8.94
N VAL A 106 -5.08 -20.11 8.06
CA VAL A 106 -6.46 -20.46 8.39
C VAL A 106 -6.97 -21.59 7.52
N ARG A 107 -8.01 -22.29 7.99
CA ARG A 107 -8.74 -23.33 7.25
C ARG A 107 -10.22 -23.03 7.26
N VAL A 108 -10.91 -23.43 6.19
CA VAL A 108 -12.36 -23.32 6.08
C VAL A 108 -13.01 -24.57 6.66
N ASN A 109 -13.86 -24.40 7.67
CA ASN A 109 -14.67 -25.50 8.20
C ASN A 109 -15.82 -25.84 7.24
N LYS A 110 -16.46 -27.01 7.37
CA LYS A 110 -17.63 -27.45 6.59
C LYS A 110 -18.80 -26.45 6.59
N ARG A 111 -18.84 -25.53 7.56
CA ARG A 111 -19.81 -24.44 7.68
C ARG A 111 -19.37 -23.13 7.01
N GLY A 112 -18.29 -23.14 6.23
CA GLY A 112 -17.75 -21.95 5.55
C GLY A 112 -17.04 -20.94 6.45
N ARG A 113 -16.74 -21.29 7.70
CA ARG A 113 -16.08 -20.38 8.67
C ARG A 113 -14.57 -20.60 8.70
N LEU A 114 -13.81 -19.50 8.71
CA LEU A 114 -12.37 -19.51 8.90
C LEU A 114 -12.03 -19.90 10.35
N GLN A 115 -11.10 -20.83 10.49
CA GLN A 115 -10.56 -21.27 11.77
C GLN A 115 -9.04 -21.28 11.66
N VAL A 116 -8.35 -20.79 12.69
CA VAL A 116 -6.88 -20.82 12.73
C VAL A 116 -6.39 -22.26 12.75
N LYS A 117 -5.40 -22.61 11.92
CA LYS A 117 -4.89 -23.98 11.84
C LYS A 117 -4.13 -24.39 13.10
N ASN A 118 -3.39 -23.48 13.71
CA ASN A 118 -2.67 -23.70 14.97
C ASN A 118 -3.21 -22.78 16.08
N ALA A 119 -3.79 -23.38 17.12
CA ALA A 119 -4.42 -22.70 18.24
C ALA A 119 -3.45 -21.92 19.16
N GLN A 120 -2.14 -22.06 18.98
CA GLN A 120 -1.13 -21.26 19.69
C GLN A 120 -1.05 -19.83 19.17
N TYR A 121 -1.53 -19.56 17.95
CA TYR A 121 -1.57 -18.20 17.40
C TYR A 121 -2.87 -17.49 17.80
N ASN A 122 -2.78 -16.17 17.94
CA ASN A 122 -3.93 -15.33 18.21
C ASN A 122 -4.92 -15.37 17.05
N LEU A 123 -6.21 -15.18 17.36
CA LEU A 123 -7.22 -15.02 16.32
C LEU A 123 -6.94 -13.75 15.51
N PRO A 124 -6.89 -13.83 14.17
CA PRO A 124 -6.64 -12.68 13.32
C PRO A 124 -7.79 -11.67 13.41
N THR A 125 -7.43 -10.39 13.38
CA THR A 125 -8.36 -9.25 13.35
C THR A 125 -8.73 -8.90 11.91
N ALA A 126 -9.75 -8.05 11.71
CA ALA A 126 -10.15 -7.56 10.38
C ALA A 126 -9.04 -6.84 9.59
N ASN A 127 -7.96 -6.39 10.25
CA ASN A 127 -6.82 -5.69 9.64
C ASN A 127 -5.60 -6.60 9.44
N ASP A 128 -5.70 -7.88 9.79
CA ASP A 128 -4.62 -8.84 9.64
C ASP A 128 -4.78 -9.63 8.35
N LEU A 129 -3.66 -10.01 7.73
CA LEU A 129 -3.67 -10.86 6.55
C LEU A 129 -3.75 -12.33 6.97
N VAL A 130 -4.55 -13.10 6.24
CA VAL A 130 -4.70 -14.53 6.45
C VAL A 130 -4.46 -15.27 5.14
N TYR A 131 -3.95 -16.50 5.21
CA TYR A 131 -3.73 -17.35 4.05
C TYR A 131 -4.28 -18.76 4.29
N LEU A 132 -4.70 -19.42 3.21
CA LEU A 132 -5.29 -20.76 3.24
C LEU A 132 -4.26 -21.83 2.91
N ASP A 133 -3.41 -21.55 1.92
CA ASP A 133 -2.42 -22.48 1.38
C ASP A 133 -1.01 -21.92 1.55
N GLU A 134 -0.07 -22.80 1.88
CA GLU A 134 1.34 -22.44 2.02
C GLU A 134 1.93 -21.96 0.69
N SER A 135 2.88 -21.02 0.78
CA SER A 135 3.56 -20.51 -0.40
C SER A 135 4.41 -21.60 -1.07
N PRO A 136 4.36 -21.72 -2.40
CA PRO A 136 5.20 -22.65 -3.15
C PRO A 136 6.67 -22.23 -3.13
N ASP A 137 7.55 -23.12 -3.59
CA ASP A 137 8.95 -22.77 -3.82
C ASP A 137 9.10 -21.83 -5.04
N TYR A 138 9.62 -20.62 -4.79
CA TYR A 138 9.89 -19.61 -5.80
C TYR A 138 11.32 -19.63 -6.36
N CYS A 139 12.18 -20.52 -5.87
CA CYS A 139 13.58 -20.61 -6.29
C CYS A 139 13.71 -21.03 -7.76
N LEU A 140 12.96 -22.06 -8.15
CA LEU A 140 12.99 -22.61 -9.50
C LEU A 140 11.89 -21.99 -10.36
N ARG A 141 12.18 -21.91 -11.67
CA ARG A 141 11.20 -21.46 -12.64
C ARG A 141 10.09 -22.50 -12.74
N ASN A 142 8.87 -22.08 -12.44
CA ASN A 142 7.68 -22.92 -12.57
C ASN A 142 6.58 -22.17 -13.31
N LYS A 143 6.34 -22.57 -14.56
CA LYS A 143 5.34 -21.92 -15.44
C LYS A 143 3.90 -22.17 -14.99
N THR A 144 3.61 -23.29 -14.32
CA THR A 144 2.22 -23.61 -13.93
C THR A 144 1.72 -22.69 -12.82
N ILE A 145 2.62 -22.31 -11.90
CA ILE A 145 2.34 -21.36 -10.81
C ILE A 145 2.62 -19.90 -11.24
N GLY A 146 3.29 -19.70 -12.38
CA GLY A 146 3.71 -18.38 -12.84
C GLY A 146 5.00 -17.86 -12.18
N SER A 147 5.75 -18.72 -11.49
CA SER A 147 7.04 -18.37 -10.90
C SER A 147 8.14 -18.33 -11.97
N PHE A 148 8.88 -17.22 -12.06
CA PHE A 148 10.03 -17.08 -12.95
C PHE A 148 11.33 -17.68 -12.38
N GLY A 149 11.34 -18.04 -11.10
CA GLY A 149 12.56 -18.43 -10.38
C GLY A 149 13.42 -17.23 -9.96
N THR A 150 14.53 -17.52 -9.27
CA THR A 150 15.48 -16.49 -8.79
C THR A 150 16.76 -16.38 -9.62
N TYR A 151 16.90 -17.19 -10.67
CA TYR A 151 18.05 -17.15 -11.58
C TYR A 151 18.26 -15.74 -12.18
N GLY A 152 19.50 -15.24 -12.17
CA GLY A 152 19.86 -13.94 -12.74
C GLY A 152 19.38 -12.72 -11.95
N ARG A 153 18.75 -12.90 -10.78
CA ARG A 153 18.36 -11.77 -9.92
C ARG A 153 19.58 -11.17 -9.22
N PRO A 154 19.64 -9.83 -9.08
CA PRO A 154 20.65 -9.19 -8.27
C PRO A 154 20.43 -9.51 -6.79
N CYS A 155 21.51 -9.73 -6.04
CA CYS A 155 21.46 -10.00 -4.61
C CYS A 155 22.51 -9.19 -3.85
N ASN A 156 22.29 -9.03 -2.54
CA ASN A 156 23.21 -8.34 -1.65
C ASN A 156 24.06 -9.35 -0.88
N ARG A 157 25.38 -9.33 -1.06
CA ARG A 157 26.29 -10.27 -0.38
C ARG A 157 26.38 -10.02 1.13
N THR A 158 26.25 -8.76 1.55
CA THR A 158 26.47 -8.35 2.94
C THR A 158 25.22 -8.53 3.80
N SER A 159 24.04 -8.64 3.19
CA SER A 159 22.79 -8.84 3.93
C SER A 159 22.58 -10.31 4.29
N ALA A 160 22.13 -10.54 5.53
CA ALA A 160 21.64 -11.83 5.99
C ALA A 160 20.12 -12.00 5.78
N GLY A 161 19.41 -10.96 5.35
CA GLY A 161 17.97 -10.94 5.19
C GLY A 161 17.46 -11.53 3.87
N MET A 162 16.23 -11.18 3.52
CA MET A 162 15.57 -11.63 2.28
C MET A 162 16.28 -11.14 1.02
N ASP A 163 17.01 -10.04 1.05
CA ASP A 163 17.84 -9.54 -0.05
C ASP A 163 19.24 -10.19 -0.11
N GLY A 164 19.58 -11.00 0.88
CA GLY A 164 20.84 -11.69 1.01
C GLY A 164 21.06 -12.75 -0.08
N CYS A 165 22.26 -12.83 -0.64
CA CYS A 165 22.55 -13.80 -1.70
C CYS A 165 22.36 -15.27 -1.27
N ASN A 166 22.52 -15.60 0.01
CA ASN A 166 22.28 -16.97 0.49
C ASN A 166 20.81 -17.37 0.35
N LEU A 167 19.89 -16.47 0.72
CA LEU A 167 18.45 -16.71 0.68
C LEU A 167 17.86 -16.46 -0.72
N MET A 168 18.20 -15.33 -1.37
CA MET A 168 17.74 -15.01 -2.72
C MET A 168 18.14 -16.06 -3.77
N CYS A 169 19.35 -16.61 -3.64
CA CYS A 169 19.85 -17.62 -4.59
C CYS A 169 19.60 -19.06 -4.11
N CYS A 170 18.89 -19.24 -2.99
CA CYS A 170 18.49 -20.54 -2.45
C CYS A 170 19.69 -21.51 -2.28
N GLY A 171 20.83 -21.01 -1.82
CA GLY A 171 22.05 -21.80 -1.65
C GLY A 171 22.81 -22.18 -2.94
N ARG A 172 22.33 -21.80 -4.13
CA ARG A 172 23.01 -22.09 -5.41
C ARG A 172 24.28 -21.26 -5.66
N GLY A 173 24.53 -20.28 -4.80
CA GLY A 173 25.60 -19.30 -4.96
C GLY A 173 25.27 -18.20 -5.98
N TYR A 174 26.25 -17.33 -6.25
CA TYR A 174 26.10 -16.17 -7.11
C TYR A 174 27.37 -15.91 -7.93
N ASN A 175 27.20 -15.22 -9.05
CA ASN A 175 28.28 -14.67 -9.85
C ASN A 175 28.54 -13.23 -9.44
N THR A 176 29.81 -12.82 -9.42
CA THR A 176 30.21 -11.43 -9.15
C THR A 176 30.78 -10.82 -10.42
N LEU A 177 30.17 -9.74 -10.89
CA LEU A 177 30.65 -8.98 -12.05
C LEU A 177 30.98 -7.55 -11.64
N LYS A 178 32.17 -7.09 -12.02
CA LYS A 178 32.59 -5.69 -11.87
C LYS A 178 32.00 -4.87 -12.99
N THR A 179 31.06 -3.99 -12.65
CA THR A 179 30.40 -3.10 -13.62
C THR A 179 30.72 -1.65 -13.30
N THR A 180 31.03 -0.87 -14.31
CA THR A 180 31.21 0.59 -14.18
C THR A 180 29.88 1.28 -14.29
N VAL A 181 29.43 1.92 -13.21
CA VAL A 181 28.20 2.72 -13.16
C VAL A 181 28.57 4.20 -13.28
N LYS A 182 27.85 4.92 -14.14
CA LYS A 182 27.96 6.38 -14.27
C LYS A 182 26.99 7.02 -13.29
N GLU A 183 27.50 7.87 -12.39
CA GLU A 183 26.69 8.60 -11.42
C GLU A 183 26.98 10.11 -11.48
N ARG A 184 26.00 10.92 -11.07
CA ARG A 184 26.20 12.36 -10.90
C ARG A 184 26.88 12.60 -9.57
N CYS A 185 28.01 13.31 -9.59
CA CYS A 185 28.84 13.57 -8.43
C CYS A 185 29.26 15.04 -8.38
N LYS A 186 29.72 15.48 -7.19
CA LYS A 186 30.27 16.83 -6.99
C LYS A 186 29.34 17.94 -7.51
N CYS A 187 28.05 17.80 -7.22
CA CYS A 187 27.03 18.76 -7.63
C CYS A 187 27.23 20.09 -6.89
N LYS A 188 27.22 21.20 -7.64
CA LYS A 188 27.24 22.57 -7.13
C LYS A 188 25.92 23.24 -7.45
N PHE A 189 25.33 23.87 -6.45
CA PHE A 189 24.15 24.71 -6.65
C PHE A 189 24.62 26.12 -7.01
N HIS A 190 24.14 26.63 -8.14
CA HIS A 190 24.40 27.98 -8.57
C HIS A 190 23.18 28.84 -8.23
N TRP A 191 23.40 29.86 -7.40
CA TRP A 191 22.36 30.83 -7.06
C TRP A 191 21.90 31.51 -8.36
N CYS A 192 20.59 31.48 -8.64
CA CYS A 192 19.91 31.50 -9.96
C CYS A 192 19.42 30.14 -10.51
N CYS A 193 19.09 29.21 -9.58
CA CYS A 193 18.15 28.09 -9.77
C CYS A 193 18.61 26.90 -10.63
N HIS A 194 19.91 26.68 -10.80
CA HIS A 194 20.40 25.48 -11.49
C HIS A 194 21.44 24.72 -10.67
N VAL A 195 21.47 23.40 -10.86
CA VAL A 195 22.43 22.49 -10.24
C VAL A 195 23.33 21.95 -11.34
N GLU A 196 24.63 22.23 -11.25
CA GLU A 196 25.63 21.64 -12.13
C GLU A 196 26.30 20.45 -11.45
N CYS A 197 26.25 19.28 -12.06
CA CYS A 197 26.91 18.07 -11.57
C CYS A 197 27.95 17.58 -12.58
N LYS A 198 29.05 17.02 -12.08
CA LYS A 198 29.99 16.26 -12.91
C LYS A 198 29.50 14.81 -13.04
N THR A 199 29.88 14.14 -14.13
CA THR A 199 29.65 12.70 -14.29
C THR A 199 30.87 11.94 -13.77
N CYS A 200 30.71 11.17 -12.70
CA CYS A 200 31.73 10.26 -12.19
C CYS A 200 31.46 8.84 -12.68
N ILE A 201 32.53 8.06 -12.83
CA ILE A 201 32.46 6.64 -13.12
C ILE A 201 32.90 5.90 -11.85
N LYS A 202 32.06 5.01 -11.36
CA LYS A 202 32.33 4.19 -10.18
C LYS A 202 32.29 2.72 -10.58
N THR A 203 33.31 1.96 -10.19
CA THR A 203 33.32 0.51 -10.35
C THR A 203 32.61 -0.11 -9.15
N VAL A 204 31.54 -0.86 -9.41
CA VAL A 204 30.76 -1.57 -8.38
C VAL A 204 30.70 -3.06 -8.69
N ASP A 205 30.74 -3.87 -7.64
CA ASP A 205 30.56 -5.32 -7.74
C ASP A 205 29.06 -5.62 -7.73
N VAL A 206 28.57 -6.24 -8.82
CA VAL A 206 27.18 -6.67 -8.97
C VAL A 206 27.13 -8.18 -8.79
N HIS A 207 26.37 -8.64 -7.79
CA HIS A 207 26.16 -10.06 -7.51
C HIS A 207 24.85 -10.54 -8.11
N THR A 208 24.87 -11.64 -8.87
CA THR A 208 23.69 -12.21 -9.54
C THR A 208 23.55 -13.70 -9.25
N CYS A 209 22.34 -14.17 -8.97
CA CYS A 209 22.10 -15.58 -8.67
C CYS A 209 22.38 -16.49 -9.87
N LYS A 210 23.00 -17.64 -9.58
CA LYS A 210 23.20 -18.74 -10.53
C LYS A 210 21.94 -19.58 -10.70
#